data_AF-A0A9X8YNP9-F1
#
_entry.id   AF-A0A9X8YNP9-F1
#
_cell.length_a   1.000
_cell.length_b   1.000
_cell.length_c   1.000
_cell.angle_alpha   90.00
_cell.angle_beta   90.00
_cell.angle_gamma   90.00
#
_symmetry.space_group_name_H-M   'P 1'
#
loop_
_entity.id
_entity.type
_entity.pdbx_description
1 polymer ?
#
loop_
_entity_poly.entity_id
_entity_poly.type
_entity_poly.pdbx_seq_one_letter_code
_entity_poly.pdbx_strand_id
1 'polypeptide(L)' 'MVPEFDWPQIDTVLLDMDGTLLDLEFDSHFWLSLVPQALSERRAIPFDEARHIIEREY' A
#
# COMPACT_ATOMS: atom_id res chain seq x y z
N MET A 1 -7.17 18.95 -0.39
CA MET A 1 -6.13 19.76 0.28
C MET A 1 -4.81 19.18 -0.15
N VAL A 2 -3.92 19.97 -0.76
CA VAL A 2 -2.60 19.47 -1.18
C VAL A 2 -1.73 19.43 0.09
N PRO A 3 -1.12 18.29 0.44
CA PRO A 3 -0.23 18.22 1.60
C PRO A 3 0.97 19.16 1.39
N GLU A 4 1.31 19.92 2.42
CA GLU A 4 2.46 20.82 2.42
C GLU A 4 3.67 20.02 2.93
N PHE A 5 4.64 19.77 2.06
CA PHE A 5 5.83 18.99 2.37
C PHE A 5 7.02 19.90 2.67
N ASP A 6 7.81 19.56 3.69
CA ASP A 6 9.08 20.23 3.98
C ASP A 6 10.17 19.70 3.03
N TRP A 7 10.12 20.14 1.78
CA TRP A 7 11.00 19.69 0.70
C TRP A 7 12.51 19.71 1.03
N PRO A 8 13.05 20.72 1.75
CA PRO A 8 14.46 20.73 2.18
C PRO A 8 14.87 19.55 3.07
N GLN A 9 13.94 18.83 3.69
CA GLN A 9 14.22 17.65 4.54
C GLN A 9 14.07 16.32 3.80
N ILE A 10 13.70 16.33 2.51
CA ILE A 10 13.45 15.13 1.73
C ILE A 10 14.66 14.86 0.83
N ASP A 11 15.42 13.81 1.17
CA ASP A 11 16.62 13.42 0.41
C ASP A 11 16.31 12.66 -0.89
N THR A 12 15.16 11.99 -0.97
CA THR A 12 14.80 11.14 -2.11
C THR A 12 13.30 11.16 -2.34
N VAL A 13 12.92 11.34 -3.61
CA VAL A 13 11.54 11.23 -4.08
C VAL A 13 11.49 10.10 -5.09
N LEU A 14 10.56 9.16 -4.88
CA LEU A 14 10.29 8.10 -5.84
C LEU A 14 9.09 8.50 -6.69
N LEU A 15 9.24 8.36 -8.01
CA LEU A 15 8.20 8.65 -9.00
C LEU A 15 8.00 7.41 -9.86
N ASP A 16 6.74 7.13 -10.19
CA ASP A 16 6.36 6.12 -11.17
C ASP A 16 6.57 6.66 -12.61
N MET A 17 6.47 5.78 -13.60
CA MET A 17 6.70 6.07 -15.02
C MET A 17 5.75 7.11 -15.61
N ASP A 18 4.60 7.35 -14.97
CA ASP A 18 3.60 8.35 -15.37
C ASP A 18 3.72 9.67 -14.57
N GLY A 19 4.70 9.77 -13.66
CA GLY A 19 4.91 10.94 -12.80
C GLY A 19 4.12 10.92 -11.49
N THR A 20 3.46 9.81 -11.15
CA THR A 20 2.81 9.62 -9.86
C THR A 20 3.86 9.49 -8.75
N LEU A 21 3.68 10.24 -7.66
CA LEU A 21 4.49 10.10 -6.44
C LEU A 21 4.28 8.72 -5.84
N LEU A 22 5.37 7.96 -5.72
CA LEU A 22 5.37 6.67 -5.04
C LEU A 22 5.57 6.89 -3.55
N ASP A 23 4.69 6.27 -2.76
CA ASP A 23 4.76 6.27 -1.31
C ASP A 23 4.85 4.83 -0.84
N LEU A 24 6.06 4.43 -0.43
CA LEU A 24 6.34 3.07 0.01
C LEU A 24 5.54 2.69 1.26
N GLU A 25 5.28 3.64 2.16
CA GLU A 25 4.49 3.37 3.36
C GLU A 25 3.03 3.13 2.99
N PHE A 26 2.49 3.96 2.09
CA PHE A 26 1.15 3.75 1.55
C PHE A 26 1.03 2.40 0.84
N ASP A 27 1.95 2.08 -0.07
CA ASP A 27 1.94 0.82 -0.81
C ASP A 27 2.03 -0.39 0.13
N SER A 28 2.95 -0.33 1.10
CA SER A 28 3.12 -1.39 2.10
C SER A 28 1.86 -1.58 2.94
N HIS A 29 1.27 -0.49 3.44
CA HIS A 29 0.04 -0.57 4.23
C HIS A 29 -1.13 -1.09 3.41
N PHE A 30 -1.28 -0.60 2.17
CA PHE A 30 -2.35 -1.00 1.27
C PHE A 30 -2.30 -2.51 0.97
N TRP A 31 -1.15 -3.02 0.53
CA TRP A 31 -1.02 -4.41 0.12
C TRP A 31 -0.92 -5.40 1.29
N LEU A 32 -0.29 -5.03 2.41
CA LEU A 32 -0.09 -5.95 3.53
C LEU A 32 -1.23 -5.96 4.54
N SER A 33 -2.05 -4.90 4.59
CA SER A 33 -3.14 -4.77 5.57
C SER A 33 -4.50 -4.62 4.91
N LEU A 34 -4.70 -3.58 4.11
CA LEU A 34 -6.04 -3.22 3.61
C LEU A 34 -6.59 -4.25 2.61
N VAL A 35 -5.78 -4.69 1.66
CA VAL A 35 -6.20 -5.68 0.65
C VAL A 35 -6.51 -7.04 1.29
N PRO A 36 -5.64 -7.63 2.16
CA PRO A 36 -5.97 -8.84 2.90
C PRO A 36 -7.21 -8.69 3.78
N GLN A 37 -7.39 -7.54 4.44
CA GLN A 37 -8.56 -7.29 5.29
C GLN A 37 -9.86 -7.27 4.45
N ALA A 38 -9.88 -6.50 3.36
CA ALA A 38 -11.05 -6.44 2.47
C ALA A 38 -11.37 -7.81 1.86
N LEU A 39 -10.35 -8.60 1.54
CA LEU A 39 -10.52 -9.97 1.04
C LEU A 39 -11.11 -10.90 2.10
N SER A 40 -10.60 -10.83 3.34
CA SER A 40 -11.08 -11.58 4.50
C SER A 40 -12.56 -11.29 4.74
N GLU A 41 -12.96 -10.02 4.78
CA GLU A 41 -14.34 -9.59 4.98
C GLU A 41 -15.26 -10.04 3.83
N ARG A 42 -14.82 -9.86 2.58
CA ARG A 42 -15.62 -10.19 1.40
C ARG A 42 -15.86 -11.69 1.23
N ARG A 43 -14.88 -12.52 1.61
CA ARG A 43 -14.94 -13.99 1.46
C ARG A 43 -15.26 -14.72 2.75
N ALA A 44 -15.39 -14.01 3.86
CA ALA A 44 -15.58 -14.58 5.20
C ALA A 44 -14.52 -15.64 5.57
N ILE A 45 -13.26 -15.37 5.21
CA ILE A 45 -12.10 -16.23 5.54
C ILE A 45 -11.23 -15.54 6.61
N PRO A 46 -10.44 -16.29 7.40
CA PRO A 46 -9.51 -15.71 8.36
C PRO A 46 -8.52 -14.74 7.70
N PHE A 47 -8.11 -13.69 8.41
CA PHE A 47 -7.17 -12.69 7.90
C PHE A 47 -5.85 -13.32 7.44
N ASP A 48 -5.29 -14.26 8.21
CA ASP A 48 -4.03 -14.93 7.84
C ASP A 48 -4.16 -15.72 6.52
N GLU A 49 -5.33 -16.33 6.28
CA GLU A 49 -5.60 -17.01 5.01
C GLU A 49 -5.71 -16.02 3.86
N ALA A 50 -6.41 -14.90 4.07
CA ALA A 50 -6.50 -13.82 3.08
C ALA A 50 -5.11 -13.23 2.77
N ARG A 51 -4.26 -13.03 3.78
CA ARG A 51 -2.89 -12.53 3.61
C ARG A 51 -2.06 -13.48 2.75
N HIS A 52 -2.08 -14.78 3.05
CA HIS A 52 -1.37 -15.78 2.25
C HIS A 52 -1.87 -15.88 0.81
N ILE A 53 -3.17 -15.62 0.57
CA ILE A 53 -3.69 -15.54 -0.80
C ILE A 53 -3.07 -14.33 -1.51
N ILE A 54 -3.08 -13.15 -0.89
CA ILE A 54 -2.52 -11.93 -1.50
C ILE A 54 -1.01 -12.08 -1.76
N GLU A 55 -0.24 -12.60 -0.80
CA GLU A 55 1.21 -12.88 -0.92
C GLU A 55 1.57 -13.87 -2.04
N ARG A 56 0.63 -14.71 -2.48
CA ARG A 56 0.87 -15.69 -3.55
C ARG A 56 0.58 -15.12 -4.94
N GLU A 57 -0.37 -14.19 -5.03
CA GLU A 57 -0.84 -13.62 -6.30
C GLU A 57 -0.03 -12.37 -6.70
N TYR A 58 0.73 -11.79 -5.79
CA TYR A 58 1.54 -10.57 -5.96
C TYR A 58 2.93 -10.75 -5.34
#